data_AF-K2RBK1-F1
#
_entry.id   AF-K2RBK1-F1
#
_cell.length_a   1.000
_cell.length_b   1.000
_cell.length_c   1.000
_cell.angle_alpha   90.00
_cell.angle_beta   90.00
_cell.angle_gamma   90.00
#
_symmetry.space_group_name_H-M   'P 1'
#
loop_
_entity.id
_entity.type
_entity.pdbx_description
1 polymer ?
#
loop_
_entity_poly.entity_id
_entity_poly.type
_entity_poly.pdbx_seq_one_letter_code
_entity_poly.pdbx_strand_id
1 'polypeptide(L)'
;MRDYDFNIAHYPAVLGSDLSGTIISAGASVPSTAAYAPGTRVAAFAPAFFLQGLPDYGAMQARVLAGAPTPVVEGVEVKFVMSPTDAGELAEFFRFVFGDWLKEKLETKEFVPSPSIKVVGGPDAAQAGLEELKAGVSGTKLVLNP
;
A
#
# COMPACT_ATOMS: atom_id res chain seq x y z
N MET A 1 12.55 3.15 -2.68
CA MET A 1 11.31 3.98 -2.75
C MET A 1 11.48 5.23 -3.61
N ARG A 2 12.45 6.11 -3.33
CA ARG A 2 12.75 7.29 -4.18
C ARG A 2 13.17 6.93 -5.61
N ASP A 3 14.01 5.91 -5.74
CA ASP A 3 14.51 5.41 -7.03
C ASP A 3 13.72 4.19 -7.54
N TYR A 4 12.52 3.98 -6.98
CA TYR A 4 11.65 2.82 -7.24
C TYR A 4 10.23 3.26 -7.66
N ASP A 5 10.09 4.46 -8.26
CA ASP A 5 8.84 5.03 -8.81
C ASP A 5 7.64 4.99 -7.86
N PHE A 6 7.89 5.11 -6.55
CA PHE A 6 6.82 5.38 -5.63
C PHE A 6 6.36 6.83 -5.88
N ASN A 7 5.21 6.99 -6.55
CA ASN A 7 4.71 8.22 -7.19
C ASN A 7 4.89 9.50 -6.36
N ILE A 8 6.02 10.18 -6.56
CA ILE A 8 6.35 11.47 -5.97
C ILE A 8 6.91 12.34 -7.10
N ALA A 9 6.09 13.24 -7.66
CA ALA A 9 6.43 14.12 -8.78
C ALA A 9 6.73 15.56 -8.33
N HIS A 10 6.40 15.87 -7.09
CA HIS A 10 6.53 17.20 -6.55
C HIS A 10 7.54 17.17 -5.43
N TYR A 11 8.51 18.08 -5.51
CA TYR A 11 9.50 18.26 -4.48
C TYR A 11 9.47 19.73 -3.99
N PRO A 12 9.53 19.95 -2.68
CA PRO A 12 9.61 18.94 -1.62
C PRO A 12 8.32 18.11 -1.52
N ALA A 13 8.47 16.81 -1.28
CA ALA A 13 7.36 15.91 -1.05
C ALA A 13 7.14 15.73 0.44
N VAL A 14 5.87 15.77 0.87
CA VAL A 14 5.47 15.49 2.25
C VAL A 14 4.81 14.12 2.28
N LEU A 15 5.35 13.19 3.08
CA LEU A 15 4.88 11.81 3.17
C LEU A 15 3.57 11.69 3.97
N GLY A 16 2.98 10.49 3.98
CA GLY A 16 1.83 10.13 4.81
C GLY A 16 0.49 10.11 4.05
N SER A 17 -0.35 9.09 4.34
CA SER A 17 -1.53 8.75 3.53
C SER A 17 -2.88 8.84 4.24
N ASP A 18 -2.93 8.98 5.56
CA ASP A 18 -4.15 9.06 6.37
C ASP A 18 -4.00 10.20 7.40
N LEU A 19 -5.07 10.95 7.69
CA LEU A 19 -5.04 12.13 8.57
C LEU A 19 -6.36 12.40 9.33
N SER A 20 -6.33 13.25 10.37
CA SER A 20 -7.53 13.84 11.00
C SER A 20 -7.26 15.27 11.47
N GLY A 21 -8.31 16.08 11.67
CA GLY A 21 -8.14 17.47 12.07
C GLY A 21 -9.43 18.26 12.28
N THR A 22 -9.29 19.57 12.46
CA THR A 22 -10.42 20.53 12.47
C THR A 22 -10.46 21.24 11.14
N ILE A 23 -11.64 21.33 10.54
CA ILE A 23 -11.87 22.15 9.37
C ILE A 23 -11.63 23.60 9.80
N ILE A 24 -10.52 24.17 9.36
CA ILE A 24 -10.22 25.59 9.55
C ILE A 24 -10.85 26.45 8.45
N SER A 25 -11.11 25.81 7.32
CA SER A 25 -11.79 26.38 6.16
C SER A 25 -12.29 25.25 5.28
N ALA A 26 -13.49 25.42 4.73
CA ALA A 26 -14.02 24.55 3.70
C ALA A 26 -13.88 25.28 2.36
N GLY A 27 -13.33 24.60 1.35
CA GLY A 27 -13.31 25.14 0.00
C GLY A 27 -14.73 25.33 -0.53
N ALA A 28 -14.92 26.22 -1.50
CA ALA A 28 -16.23 26.47 -2.09
C ALA A 28 -16.90 25.20 -2.66
N SER A 29 -16.10 24.18 -2.98
CA SER A 29 -16.54 22.87 -3.48
C SER A 29 -16.99 21.88 -2.39
N VAL A 30 -16.90 22.23 -1.10
CA VAL A 30 -17.32 21.37 0.01
C VAL A 30 -18.76 21.73 0.43
N PRO A 31 -19.68 20.75 0.62
CA PRO A 31 -21.05 21.05 0.99
C PRO A 31 -21.13 21.94 2.23
N SER A 32 -21.92 23.01 2.15
CA SER A 32 -22.13 23.94 3.27
C SER A 32 -23.12 23.36 4.29
N THR A 33 -22.79 22.20 4.85
CA THR A 33 -23.54 21.56 5.92
C THR A 33 -22.80 21.71 7.24
N ALA A 34 -23.49 21.48 8.36
CA ALA A 34 -22.85 21.48 9.68
C ALA A 34 -21.69 20.45 9.76
N ALA A 35 -21.73 19.38 8.97
CA ALA A 35 -20.68 18.36 8.91
C ALA A 35 -19.35 18.87 8.33
N TYR A 36 -19.35 20.01 7.64
CA TYR A 36 -18.16 20.61 7.04
C TYR A 36 -17.90 22.05 7.47
N ALA A 37 -18.66 22.56 8.43
CA ALA A 37 -18.47 23.93 8.91
C ALA A 37 -17.07 24.11 9.53
N PRO A 38 -16.45 25.29 9.40
CA PRO A 38 -15.24 25.60 10.17
C PRO A 38 -15.48 25.36 11.67
N GLY A 39 -14.50 24.76 12.35
CA GLY A 39 -14.65 24.25 13.71
C GLY A 39 -15.15 22.80 13.79
N THR A 40 -15.66 22.21 12.69
CA THR A 40 -16.05 20.80 12.64
C THR A 40 -14.81 19.90 12.56
N ARG A 41 -14.82 18.83 13.33
CA ARG A 41 -13.73 17.85 13.44
C ARG A 41 -13.97 16.67 12.51
N VAL A 42 -12.92 16.12 11.90
CA VAL A 42 -13.02 15.15 10.79
C VAL A 42 -11.84 14.19 10.68
N ALA A 43 -12.05 13.02 10.08
CA ALA A 43 -11.00 12.10 9.62
C ALA A 43 -10.99 12.06 8.09
N ALA A 44 -9.82 11.90 7.49
CA ALA A 44 -9.66 11.92 6.06
C ALA A 44 -8.49 11.07 5.59
N PHE A 45 -8.64 10.59 4.37
CA PHE A 45 -7.57 9.97 3.63
C PHE A 45 -6.68 11.10 3.06
N ALA A 46 -5.39 11.14 3.44
CA ALA A 46 -4.40 12.10 2.96
C ALA A 46 -3.82 11.61 1.64
N PRO A 47 -4.22 12.16 0.51
CA PRO A 47 -3.97 11.47 -0.72
C PRO A 47 -2.59 11.77 -1.27
N ALA A 48 -1.56 12.17 -0.49
CA ALA A 48 -0.23 12.44 -1.05
C ALA A 48 0.37 11.26 -1.82
N PHE A 49 0.17 10.04 -1.33
CA PHE A 49 0.55 8.85 -2.08
C PHE A 49 -0.17 8.79 -3.44
N PHE A 50 -1.41 9.28 -3.52
CA PHE A 50 -2.25 9.36 -4.72
C PHE A 50 -2.09 10.66 -5.53
N LEU A 51 -1.59 11.72 -4.92
CA LEU A 51 -1.41 13.07 -5.47
C LEU A 51 0.06 13.38 -5.68
N GLN A 52 0.82 12.33 -5.96
CA GLN A 52 2.17 12.44 -6.50
C GLN A 52 3.09 13.27 -5.62
N GLY A 53 2.94 13.11 -4.30
CA GLY A 53 3.74 13.82 -3.31
C GLY A 53 3.57 15.33 -3.34
N LEU A 54 2.48 15.88 -3.92
CA LEU A 54 2.13 17.30 -3.77
C LEU A 54 2.20 17.65 -2.28
N PRO A 55 3.02 18.65 -1.90
CA PRO A 55 3.37 18.85 -0.50
C PRO A 55 2.14 19.12 0.34
N ASP A 56 1.17 19.90 -0.16
CA ASP A 56 -0.05 20.27 0.56
C ASP A 56 -0.98 19.09 0.89
N TYR A 57 -0.77 17.92 0.29
CA TYR A 57 -1.63 16.75 0.47
C TYR A 57 -0.96 15.62 1.26
N GLY A 58 0.30 15.83 1.66
CA GLY A 58 1.02 14.95 2.58
C GLY A 58 0.46 15.07 3.97
N ALA A 59 0.22 13.95 4.65
CA ALA A 59 -0.25 13.99 6.02
C ALA A 59 0.79 14.61 6.98
N MET A 60 2.09 14.56 6.66
CA MET A 60 3.17 14.93 7.58
C MET A 60 3.50 16.44 7.60
N GLN A 61 2.49 17.28 7.85
CA GLN A 61 2.62 18.75 7.94
C GLN A 61 1.51 19.39 8.81
N ALA A 62 1.66 20.67 9.17
CA ALA A 62 0.75 21.38 10.09
C ALA A 62 -0.64 21.69 9.52
N ARG A 63 -0.75 21.80 8.20
CA ARG A 63 -2.02 22.01 7.48
C ARG A 63 -1.96 21.20 6.22
N VAL A 64 -2.98 20.37 6.04
CA VAL A 64 -3.07 19.46 4.92
C VAL A 64 -4.39 19.74 4.22
N LEU A 65 -4.30 19.86 2.90
CA LEU A 65 -5.45 19.74 2.04
C LEU A 65 -5.82 18.27 2.03
N ALA A 66 -6.81 17.92 2.84
CA ALA A 66 -7.52 16.68 2.66
C ALA A 66 -8.55 16.89 1.55
N GLY A 67 -8.76 15.87 0.72
CA GLY A 67 -10.06 15.74 0.08
C GLY A 67 -11.12 15.81 1.18
N ALA A 68 -12.26 16.45 0.92
CA ALA A 68 -13.29 16.65 1.94
C ALA A 68 -13.50 15.32 2.70
N PRO A 69 -13.49 15.34 4.04
CA PRO A 69 -13.60 14.14 4.85
C PRO A 69 -14.88 13.40 4.47
N THR A 70 -14.87 12.07 4.48
CA THR A 70 -16.10 11.30 4.26
C THR A 70 -17.07 11.66 5.39
N PRO A 71 -18.11 12.48 5.17
CA PRO A 71 -19.11 12.67 6.21
C PRO A 71 -19.79 11.34 6.38
N VAL A 72 -20.12 11.00 7.62
CA VAL A 72 -20.99 9.86 7.86
C VAL A 72 -22.36 10.23 7.32
N VAL A 73 -22.74 9.53 6.26
CA VAL A 73 -24.04 9.62 5.61
C VAL A 73 -24.89 8.47 6.11
N GLU A 74 -26.14 8.77 6.45
CA GLU A 74 -27.12 7.74 6.80
C GLU A 74 -27.15 6.65 5.70
N GLY A 75 -26.80 5.41 6.05
CA GLY A 75 -26.75 4.26 5.11
C GLY A 75 -25.39 3.92 4.47
N VAL A 76 -24.30 4.64 4.75
CA VAL A 76 -22.95 4.37 4.18
C VAL A 76 -22.00 3.69 5.17
N GLU A 77 -21.28 2.67 4.70
CA GLU A 77 -20.23 1.96 5.45
C GLU A 77 -18.89 2.00 4.70
N VAL A 78 -17.88 2.60 5.32
CA VAL A 78 -16.50 2.60 4.81
C VAL A 78 -15.77 1.40 5.40
N LYS A 79 -15.30 0.47 4.55
CA LYS A 79 -14.53 -0.71 4.97
C LYS A 79 -13.14 -0.73 4.35
N PHE A 80 -12.14 -0.64 5.22
CA PHE A 80 -10.76 -0.83 4.84
C PHE A 80 -10.46 -2.33 4.77
N VAL A 81 -10.20 -2.85 3.56
CA VAL A 81 -9.87 -4.27 3.36
C VAL A 81 -8.40 -4.47 3.65
N MET A 82 -8.15 -5.12 4.77
CA MET A 82 -6.82 -5.41 5.26
C MET A 82 -6.74 -6.91 5.52
N SER A 83 -5.56 -7.49 5.38
CA SER A 83 -5.33 -8.85 5.85
C SER A 83 -5.83 -8.99 7.29
N PRO A 84 -6.24 -10.20 7.72
CA PRO A 84 -6.55 -10.43 9.12
C PRO A 84 -5.43 -9.86 9.98
N THR A 85 -5.80 -9.21 11.06
CA THR A 85 -4.80 -8.59 11.92
C THR A 85 -4.46 -9.49 13.11
N ASP A 86 -5.31 -10.46 13.48
CA ASP A 86 -5.00 -11.40 14.58
C ASP A 86 -3.88 -12.33 14.17
N ALA A 87 -2.89 -12.56 15.00
CA ALA A 87 -1.76 -13.39 14.62
C ALA A 87 -2.14 -14.85 14.44
N GLY A 88 -3.11 -15.37 15.21
CA GLY A 88 -3.67 -16.70 15.01
C GLY A 88 -4.45 -16.77 13.69
N GLU A 89 -5.33 -15.82 13.41
CA GLU A 89 -6.10 -15.74 12.16
C GLU A 89 -5.25 -15.35 10.96
N LEU A 90 -4.17 -14.59 11.16
CA LEU A 90 -3.22 -14.16 10.15
C LEU A 90 -2.25 -15.29 9.88
N ALA A 91 -1.80 -16.02 10.91
CA ALA A 91 -1.04 -17.24 10.73
C ALA A 91 -1.91 -18.31 10.12
N GLU A 92 -3.18 -18.43 10.51
CA GLU A 92 -4.15 -19.33 9.90
C GLU A 92 -4.53 -18.87 8.49
N PHE A 93 -4.61 -17.57 8.23
CA PHE A 93 -4.86 -17.01 6.90
C PHE A 93 -3.64 -17.18 6.02
N PHE A 94 -2.42 -17.01 6.55
CA PHE A 94 -1.18 -17.27 5.83
C PHE A 94 -0.99 -18.78 5.65
N ARG A 95 -1.31 -19.61 6.64
CA ARG A 95 -1.25 -21.07 6.56
C ARG A 95 -2.28 -21.55 5.54
N PHE A 96 -3.48 -21.00 5.56
CA PHE A 96 -4.50 -21.25 4.55
C PHE A 96 -4.01 -20.78 3.19
N VAL A 97 -3.64 -19.51 3.03
CA VAL A 97 -3.23 -18.93 1.75
C VAL A 97 -2.00 -19.66 1.20
N PHE A 98 -0.93 -19.82 1.97
CA PHE A 98 0.35 -20.34 1.49
C PHE A 98 0.52 -21.86 1.66
N GLY A 99 -0.06 -22.44 2.71
CA GLY A 99 0.08 -23.87 3.05
C GLY A 99 -1.01 -24.76 2.47
N ASP A 100 -2.23 -24.24 2.32
CA ASP A 100 -3.38 -25.01 1.81
C ASP A 100 -3.76 -24.56 0.40
N TRP A 101 -4.36 -23.39 0.28
CA TRP A 101 -4.93 -22.86 -0.95
C TRP A 101 -3.87 -22.75 -2.04
N LEU A 102 -2.78 -22.01 -1.80
CA LEU A 102 -1.75 -21.82 -2.82
C LEU A 102 -1.13 -23.16 -3.21
N LYS A 103 -0.84 -24.03 -2.24
CA LYS A 103 -0.29 -25.35 -2.50
C LYS A 103 -1.22 -26.18 -3.41
N GLU A 104 -2.49 -26.30 -3.05
CA GLU A 104 -3.49 -26.99 -3.86
C GLU A 104 -3.52 -26.42 -5.28
N LYS A 105 -3.61 -25.08 -5.39
CA LYS A 105 -3.70 -24.42 -6.69
C LYS A 105 -2.42 -24.59 -7.52
N LEU A 106 -1.24 -24.68 -6.89
CA LEU A 106 0.01 -25.01 -7.57
C LEU A 106 0.00 -26.45 -8.12
N GLU A 107 -0.46 -27.42 -7.32
CA GLU A 107 -0.50 -28.84 -7.67
C GLU A 107 -1.52 -29.12 -8.79
N THR A 108 -2.73 -28.56 -8.70
CA THR A 108 -3.77 -28.68 -9.73
C THR A 108 -3.46 -27.83 -10.96
N LYS A 109 -2.41 -27.00 -10.89
CA LYS A 109 -2.05 -26.01 -11.91
C LYS A 109 -3.14 -24.96 -12.16
N GLU A 110 -4.03 -24.74 -11.20
CA GLU A 110 -4.98 -23.61 -11.18
C GLU A 110 -4.29 -22.27 -10.85
N PHE A 111 -3.18 -22.32 -10.11
CA PHE A 111 -2.26 -21.22 -9.91
C PHE A 111 -0.88 -21.64 -10.44
N VAL A 112 -0.38 -20.98 -11.47
CA VAL A 112 0.94 -21.28 -12.05
C VAL A 112 1.82 -20.04 -11.85
N PRO A 113 2.88 -20.09 -11.01
CA PRO A 113 3.74 -18.95 -10.76
C PRO A 113 4.41 -18.54 -12.07
N SER A 114 4.41 -17.25 -12.30
CA SER A 114 5.03 -16.65 -13.47
C SER A 114 5.73 -15.36 -13.04
N PRO A 115 6.98 -15.10 -13.49
CA PRO A 115 7.81 -15.95 -14.36
C PRO A 115 8.24 -17.26 -13.70
N SER A 116 8.65 -18.23 -14.53
CA SER A 116 9.28 -19.45 -14.02
C SER A 116 10.55 -19.10 -13.27
N ILE A 117 10.83 -19.86 -12.20
CA ILE A 117 12.03 -19.67 -11.39
C ILE A 117 13.28 -20.12 -12.16
N LYS A 118 14.45 -19.56 -11.80
CA LYS A 118 15.76 -20.05 -12.24
C LYS A 118 16.56 -20.54 -11.05
N VAL A 119 16.95 -21.81 -11.09
CA VAL A 119 17.84 -22.39 -10.06
C VAL A 119 19.28 -22.06 -10.43
N VAL A 120 19.99 -21.34 -9.55
CA VAL A 120 21.37 -20.86 -9.81
C VAL A 120 22.46 -21.72 -9.16
N GLY A 121 22.08 -22.70 -8.33
CA GLY A 121 22.98 -23.68 -7.74
C GLY A 121 22.81 -23.86 -6.23
N GLY A 122 23.78 -24.51 -5.61
CA GLY A 122 23.87 -24.78 -4.16
C GLY A 122 24.12 -23.53 -3.29
N PRO A 123 24.24 -23.68 -1.96
CA PRO A 123 24.61 -22.57 -1.06
C PRO A 123 25.85 -21.78 -1.50
N ASP A 124 26.87 -22.46 -2.06
CA ASP A 124 28.10 -21.84 -2.57
C ASP A 124 27.88 -20.94 -3.81
N ALA A 125 26.72 -21.04 -4.46
CA ALA A 125 26.35 -20.23 -5.62
C ALA A 125 25.76 -18.85 -5.24
N ALA A 126 25.70 -18.50 -3.95
CA ALA A 126 25.12 -17.24 -3.50
C ALA A 126 25.76 -16.02 -4.18
N GLN A 127 27.10 -16.01 -4.32
CA GLN A 127 27.80 -14.91 -5.01
C GLN A 127 27.41 -14.84 -6.49
N ALA A 128 27.34 -15.97 -7.18
CA ALA A 128 26.92 -16.02 -8.57
C ALA A 128 25.46 -15.55 -8.74
N GLY A 129 24.57 -15.93 -7.82
CA GLY A 129 23.19 -15.45 -7.79
C GLY A 129 23.07 -13.95 -7.55
N LEU A 130 23.92 -13.37 -6.69
CA LEU A 130 23.97 -11.92 -6.48
C LEU A 130 24.52 -11.17 -7.70
N GLU A 131 25.56 -11.69 -8.34
CA GLU A 131 26.07 -11.09 -9.58
C GLU A 131 25.03 -11.17 -10.70
N GLU A 132 24.27 -12.26 -10.79
CA GLU A 132 23.13 -12.36 -11.70
C GLU A 132 21.99 -11.38 -11.33
N LEU A 133 21.67 -11.22 -10.05
CA LEU A 133 20.70 -10.22 -9.58
C LEU A 133 21.12 -8.79 -9.96
N LYS A 134 22.39 -8.45 -9.77
CA LYS A 134 22.97 -7.15 -10.16
C LYS A 134 22.98 -6.96 -11.66
N ALA A 135 23.24 -8.02 -12.43
CA ALA A 135 23.13 -8.01 -13.89
C ALA A 135 21.67 -7.83 -14.35
N GLY A 136 20.69 -8.08 -13.47
CA GLY A 136 19.27 -7.86 -13.69
C GLY A 136 18.52 -9.14 -14.04
N VAL A 137 17.41 -9.40 -13.33
CA VAL A 137 16.65 -10.67 -13.43
C VAL A 137 15.20 -10.50 -13.87
N SER A 138 14.76 -9.29 -14.17
CA SER A 138 13.40 -9.03 -14.69
C SER A 138 12.27 -9.65 -13.84
N GLY A 139 12.39 -9.61 -12.51
CA GLY A 139 11.41 -10.23 -11.61
C GLY A 139 11.45 -11.77 -11.58
N THR A 140 12.25 -12.43 -12.43
CA THR A 140 12.56 -13.86 -12.32
C THR A 140 13.16 -14.13 -10.95
N LYS A 141 12.52 -15.03 -10.22
CA LYS A 141 13.03 -15.44 -8.92
C LYS A 141 14.25 -16.35 -9.14
N LEU A 142 15.42 -15.84 -8.80
CA LEU A 142 16.62 -16.67 -8.65
C LEU A 142 16.47 -17.49 -7.37
N VAL A 143 16.65 -18.80 -7.48
CA VAL A 143 16.49 -19.75 -6.38
C VAL A 143 17.81 -20.48 -6.18
N LEU A 144 18.30 -20.49 -4.94
CA LEU A 144 19.36 -21.40 -4.52
C LEU A 144 18.70 -22.72 -4.12
N ASN A 145 19.21 -23.82 -4.66
CA ASN A 145 18.76 -25.15 -4.29
C ASN A 145 19.65 -25.64 -3.13
N PRO A 146 19.10 -25.94 -1.95
CA PRO A 146 19.88 -26.46 -0.83
C PRO A 146 20.53 -27.82 -1.12
#